data_AF-A0A1H7R7B0-F1
#
_entry.id   AF-A0A1H7R7B0-F1
#
_cell.length_a   1.000
_cell.length_b   1.000
_cell.length_c   1.000
_cell.angle_alpha   90.00
_cell.angle_beta   90.00
_cell.angle_gamma   90.00
#
_symmetry.space_group_name_H-M   'P 1'
#
loop_
_entity.id
_entity.type
_entity.pdbx_description
1 polymer ?
#
loop_
_entity_poly.entity_id
_entity_poly.type
_entity_poly.pdbx_seq_one_letter_code
_entity_poly.pdbx_strand_id
1 'polypeptide(L)'
;MGLRVGDVVEVRPAAEILATLDGRGELDGLPFMPEMARYCGRRLTVHKVAHKLCDTQTGTGLRRMERAVHLTGARCDGSAHGGCQTACSMYWKEAWLRRVEPGTAESDAVPDAVPDGRLLALLEPNTRRPPGDDGGERYSCQATELLRAAPVCLPVRSVGQYVTDVRSGNAGPLRTLHALLIGVFNRVQAVSARVLPARLRFREGRRWGFLRPGLRGATPTGTLGLRPGELVRVKPKAEILATLNERMLNRGLGFEEEMARYCGTVARVQARVERCIDERTGRLLTMKSPCITLENVVCQGVHSLNCPREFVPFWREIWLERVTT
;
A
#
# COMPACT_ATOMS: atom_id res chain seq x y z
N MET A 1 -23.00 4.48 -0.29
CA MET A 1 -23.18 4.30 -1.74
C MET A 1 -23.08 2.84 -2.19
N GLY A 2 -22.52 1.93 -1.37
CA GLY A 2 -22.53 0.50 -1.71
C GLY A 2 -21.71 0.17 -2.95
N LEU A 3 -20.60 0.91 -3.15
CA LEU A 3 -19.73 0.77 -4.31
C LEU A 3 -19.11 -0.62 -4.39
N ARG A 4 -18.88 -1.08 -5.61
CA ARG A 4 -18.22 -2.34 -5.94
C ARG A 4 -17.07 -2.12 -6.90
N VAL A 5 -16.16 -3.09 -6.97
CA VAL A 5 -15.11 -3.11 -8.00
C VAL A 5 -15.75 -3.01 -9.38
N GLY A 6 -15.26 -2.09 -10.20
CA GLY A 6 -15.78 -1.81 -11.54
C GLY A 6 -16.80 -0.67 -11.62
N ASP A 7 -17.37 -0.22 -10.50
CA ASP A 7 -18.27 0.93 -10.50
C ASP A 7 -17.52 2.19 -11.00
N VAL A 8 -18.17 2.99 -11.84
CA VAL A 8 -17.66 4.30 -12.27
C VAL A 8 -18.14 5.38 -11.31
N VAL A 9 -17.21 6.22 -10.88
CA VAL A 9 -17.46 7.32 -9.96
C VAL A 9 -16.82 8.59 -10.47
N GLU A 10 -17.43 9.71 -10.16
CA GLU A 10 -16.86 11.05 -10.35
C GLU A 10 -16.35 11.54 -9.00
N VAL A 11 -15.11 12.02 -8.95
CA VAL A 11 -14.61 12.74 -7.77
C VAL A 11 -15.33 14.07 -7.72
N ARG A 12 -15.89 14.41 -6.56
CA ARG A 12 -16.65 15.65 -6.41
C ARG A 12 -15.79 16.88 -6.73
N PRO A 13 -16.41 18.00 -7.17
CA PRO A 13 -15.72 19.27 -7.33
C PRO A 13 -15.02 19.72 -6.04
N ALA A 14 -13.98 20.53 -6.16
CA ALA A 14 -13.15 20.93 -5.02
C ALA A 14 -13.95 21.61 -3.89
N ALA A 15 -14.94 22.45 -4.24
CA ALA A 15 -15.78 23.13 -3.27
C ALA A 15 -16.66 22.16 -2.45
N GLU A 16 -17.20 21.11 -3.10
CA GLU A 16 -17.97 20.07 -2.43
C GLU A 16 -17.08 19.24 -1.49
N ILE A 17 -15.85 18.92 -1.91
CA ILE A 17 -14.90 18.21 -1.06
C ILE A 17 -14.53 19.06 0.14
N LEU A 18 -14.17 20.33 -0.07
CA LEU A 18 -13.82 21.27 0.99
C LEU A 18 -14.89 21.34 2.08
N ALA A 19 -16.17 21.33 1.70
CA ALA A 19 -17.30 21.32 2.63
C ALA A 19 -17.39 20.06 3.51
N THR A 20 -16.70 18.97 3.14
CA THR A 20 -16.65 17.74 3.95
C THR A 20 -15.47 17.68 4.91
N LEU A 21 -14.48 18.57 4.78
CA LEU A 21 -13.23 18.49 5.52
C LEU A 21 -13.31 19.30 6.82
N ASP A 22 -12.64 18.79 7.86
CA ASP A 22 -12.39 19.55 9.08
C ASP A 22 -11.23 20.56 8.91
N GLY A 23 -10.90 21.28 9.98
CA GLY A 23 -9.80 22.27 9.97
C GLY A 23 -8.40 21.69 9.72
N ARG A 24 -8.24 20.35 9.71
CA ARG A 24 -7.01 19.66 9.34
C ARG A 24 -7.02 19.16 7.89
N GLY A 25 -8.07 19.43 7.14
CA GLY A 25 -8.24 18.88 5.80
C GLY A 25 -8.60 17.39 5.80
N GLU A 26 -9.21 16.89 6.88
CA GLU A 26 -9.51 15.47 7.07
C GLU A 26 -11.02 15.18 7.07
N LEU A 27 -11.39 13.95 6.70
CA LEU A 27 -12.72 13.38 6.95
C LEU A 27 -12.56 12.02 7.64
N ASP A 28 -13.23 11.82 8.77
CA ASP A 28 -13.06 10.65 9.65
C ASP A 28 -11.59 10.37 10.00
N GLY A 29 -10.76 11.41 10.17
CA GLY A 29 -9.33 11.29 10.45
C GLY A 29 -8.46 10.90 9.24
N LEU A 30 -9.03 10.79 8.04
CA LEU A 30 -8.28 10.52 6.80
C LEU A 30 -8.05 11.85 6.05
N PRO A 31 -6.79 12.25 5.79
CA PRO A 31 -6.52 13.49 5.07
C PRO A 31 -6.91 13.38 3.59
N PHE A 32 -7.51 14.45 3.08
CA PHE A 32 -7.59 14.71 1.65
C PHE A 32 -6.33 15.47 1.25
N MET A 33 -5.40 14.84 0.54
CA MET A 33 -4.07 15.41 0.28
C MET A 33 -4.07 16.35 -0.94
N PRO A 34 -3.15 17.33 -1.05
CA PRO A 34 -3.05 18.17 -2.24
C PRO A 34 -2.94 17.38 -3.55
N GLU A 35 -2.22 16.26 -3.57
CA GLU A 35 -2.10 15.36 -4.72
C GLU A 35 -3.44 14.78 -5.20
N MET A 36 -4.47 14.78 -4.33
CA MET A 36 -5.82 14.31 -4.66
C MET A 36 -6.63 15.37 -5.42
N ALA A 37 -6.30 16.66 -5.27
CA ALA A 37 -7.08 17.76 -5.84
C ALA A 37 -7.14 17.75 -7.38
N ARG A 38 -6.08 17.25 -8.04
CA ARG A 38 -6.04 17.07 -9.50
C ARG A 38 -7.07 16.08 -10.06
N TYR A 39 -7.72 15.31 -9.18
CA TYR A 39 -8.76 14.37 -9.58
C TYR A 39 -10.16 14.95 -9.44
N CYS A 40 -10.35 16.11 -8.80
CA CYS A 40 -11.66 16.76 -8.67
C CYS A 40 -12.35 16.91 -10.04
N GLY A 41 -13.63 16.54 -10.11
CA GLY A 41 -14.43 16.53 -11.33
C GLY A 41 -14.13 15.39 -12.30
N ARG A 42 -13.11 14.57 -12.08
CA ARG A 42 -12.75 13.47 -12.99
C ARG A 42 -13.54 12.22 -12.67
N ARG A 43 -13.90 11.49 -13.73
CA ARG A 43 -14.45 10.14 -13.64
C ARG A 43 -13.32 9.11 -13.56
N LEU A 44 -13.43 8.19 -12.61
CA LEU A 44 -12.52 7.07 -12.41
C LEU A 44 -13.32 5.80 -12.10
N THR A 45 -12.65 4.66 -12.19
CA THR A 45 -13.23 3.36 -11.84
C THR A 45 -12.80 2.95 -10.44
N VAL A 46 -13.73 2.37 -9.68
CA VAL A 46 -13.43 1.71 -8.40
C VAL A 46 -12.58 0.47 -8.66
N HIS A 47 -11.32 0.53 -8.25
CA HIS A 47 -10.36 -0.58 -8.37
C HIS A 47 -10.50 -1.60 -7.24
N LYS A 48 -10.63 -1.11 -6.00
CA LYS A 48 -10.88 -1.92 -4.80
C LYS A 48 -11.77 -1.19 -3.82
N VAL A 49 -12.59 -1.94 -3.08
CA VAL A 49 -13.31 -1.42 -1.91
C VAL A 49 -12.40 -1.53 -0.68
N ALA A 50 -11.93 -0.39 -0.18
CA ALA A 50 -10.94 -0.28 0.88
C ALA A 50 -11.57 -0.37 2.27
N HIS A 51 -12.41 -1.39 2.51
CA HIS A 51 -13.11 -1.59 3.79
C HIS A 51 -12.18 -2.09 4.93
N LYS A 52 -10.95 -2.46 4.60
CA LYS A 52 -9.92 -2.91 5.54
C LYS A 52 -8.53 -2.60 5.01
N LEU A 53 -7.53 -2.62 5.90
CA LEU A 53 -6.13 -2.44 5.55
C LEU A 53 -5.19 -3.13 6.53
N CYS A 54 -3.95 -3.36 6.12
CA CYS A 54 -2.88 -3.80 7.00
C CYS A 54 -2.32 -2.64 7.82
N ASP A 55 -2.17 -2.86 9.12
CA ASP A 55 -1.43 -2.00 10.03
C ASP A 55 0.08 -2.22 9.86
N THR A 56 0.68 -1.38 9.03
CA THR A 56 2.12 -1.32 8.75
C THR A 56 2.90 -0.51 9.77
N GLN A 57 2.22 0.25 10.65
CA GLN A 57 2.88 1.12 11.63
C GLN A 57 3.18 0.41 12.95
N THR A 58 2.25 -0.42 13.43
CA THR A 58 2.39 -1.15 14.71
C THR A 58 2.28 -2.66 14.58
N GLY A 59 1.96 -3.18 13.38
CA GLY A 59 1.94 -4.62 13.13
C GLY A 59 0.81 -5.39 13.84
N THR A 60 -0.26 -4.69 14.25
CA THR A 60 -1.37 -5.33 15.01
C THR A 60 -2.33 -6.15 14.14
N GLY A 61 -2.11 -6.22 12.83
CA GLY A 61 -2.88 -7.03 11.90
C GLY A 61 -3.71 -6.18 10.94
N LEU A 62 -4.96 -6.59 10.72
CA LEU A 62 -5.90 -5.82 9.88
C LEU A 62 -6.66 -4.80 10.71
N ARG A 63 -7.01 -3.68 10.07
CA ARG A 63 -7.85 -2.61 10.60
C ARG A 63 -9.00 -2.32 9.67
N ARG A 64 -10.14 -1.92 10.22
CA ARG A 64 -11.34 -1.55 9.46
C ARG A 64 -11.24 -0.09 9.03
N MET A 65 -11.51 0.14 7.74
CA MET A 65 -11.64 1.49 7.18
C MET A 65 -13.08 1.67 6.71
N GLU A 66 -13.72 2.71 7.21
CA GLU A 66 -15.13 2.97 6.91
C GLU A 66 -15.28 3.72 5.59
N ARG A 67 -16.16 3.19 4.73
CA ARG A 67 -16.67 3.86 3.51
C ARG A 67 -15.57 4.42 2.62
N ALA A 68 -14.58 3.59 2.30
CA ALA A 68 -13.46 4.00 1.45
C ALA A 68 -13.25 3.03 0.28
N VAL A 69 -12.70 3.56 -0.80
CA VAL A 69 -12.29 2.82 -2.00
C VAL A 69 -10.89 3.23 -2.47
N HIS A 70 -10.29 2.42 -3.32
CA HIS A 70 -9.15 2.77 -4.16
C HIS A 70 -9.64 2.90 -5.60
N LEU A 71 -9.18 3.93 -6.31
CA LEU A 71 -9.54 4.20 -7.70
C LEU A 71 -8.40 3.82 -8.64
N THR A 72 -8.72 3.36 -9.85
CA THR A 72 -7.74 2.92 -10.85
C THR A 72 -6.77 4.04 -11.18
N GLY A 73 -5.46 3.78 -11.06
CA GLY A 73 -4.40 4.75 -11.37
C GLY A 73 -4.24 5.90 -10.37
N ALA A 74 -5.12 6.03 -9.36
CA ALA A 74 -5.08 7.10 -8.38
C ALA A 74 -4.04 6.84 -7.28
N ARG A 75 -2.76 7.02 -7.61
CA ARG A 75 -1.62 6.92 -6.68
C ARG A 75 -1.03 8.29 -6.38
N CYS A 76 -0.53 8.44 -5.16
CA CYS A 76 0.19 9.63 -4.70
C CYS A 76 1.53 9.79 -5.42
N ASP A 77 1.84 10.99 -5.89
CA ASP A 77 3.15 11.31 -6.49
C ASP A 77 4.13 11.97 -5.51
N GLY A 78 3.66 12.29 -4.30
CA GLY A 78 4.45 12.86 -3.22
C GLY A 78 4.91 14.29 -3.47
N SER A 79 4.40 14.98 -4.49
CA SER A 79 4.80 16.35 -4.86
C SER A 79 4.58 17.35 -3.73
N ALA A 80 3.57 17.17 -2.89
CA ALA A 80 3.31 18.00 -1.71
C ALA A 80 3.90 17.42 -0.41
N HIS A 81 4.62 16.28 -0.49
CA HIS A 81 5.15 15.54 0.66
C HIS A 81 6.65 15.27 0.53
N GLY A 82 7.43 16.33 0.27
CA GLY A 82 8.89 16.25 0.17
C GLY A 82 9.41 15.41 -1.00
N GLY A 83 8.56 15.13 -1.99
CA GLY A 83 8.86 14.26 -3.12
C GLY A 83 8.94 12.78 -2.76
N CYS A 84 8.21 12.33 -1.73
CA CYS A 84 8.10 10.92 -1.35
C CYS A 84 7.72 10.03 -2.56
N GLN A 85 8.48 8.95 -2.81
CA GLN A 85 8.36 8.15 -4.04
C GLN A 85 7.66 6.80 -3.84
N THR A 86 6.96 6.60 -2.72
CA THR A 86 6.32 5.30 -2.39
C THR A 86 5.14 4.96 -3.31
N ALA A 87 4.56 5.95 -3.99
CA ALA A 87 3.43 5.74 -4.91
C ALA A 87 2.22 5.01 -4.28
N CYS A 88 1.87 5.38 -3.04
CA CYS A 88 0.77 4.77 -2.30
C CYS A 88 -0.56 4.90 -3.06
N SER A 89 -1.37 3.83 -3.06
CA SER A 89 -2.77 3.89 -3.46
C SER A 89 -3.51 4.86 -2.54
N MET A 90 -4.19 5.85 -3.12
CA MET A 90 -4.97 6.80 -2.33
C MET A 90 -6.26 6.15 -1.84
N TYR A 91 -6.61 6.40 -0.58
CA TYR A 91 -7.93 6.07 -0.03
C TYR A 91 -8.89 7.21 -0.37
N TRP A 92 -10.05 6.86 -0.92
CA TRP A 92 -11.10 7.80 -1.27
C TRP A 92 -12.33 7.50 -0.43
N LYS A 93 -12.73 8.43 0.44
CA LYS A 93 -14.02 8.31 1.15
C LYS A 93 -15.15 8.39 0.15
N GLU A 94 -16.19 7.56 0.31
CA GLU A 94 -17.39 7.60 -0.52
C GLU A 94 -18.03 9.01 -0.54
N ALA A 95 -17.90 9.78 0.54
CA ALA A 95 -18.39 11.15 0.62
C ALA A 95 -17.72 12.11 -0.39
N TRP A 96 -16.50 11.81 -0.85
CA TRP A 96 -15.79 12.60 -1.85
C TRP A 96 -16.13 12.19 -3.29
N LEU A 97 -17.04 11.22 -3.45
CA LEU A 97 -17.38 10.62 -4.73
C LEU A 97 -18.87 10.77 -5.04
N ARG A 98 -19.19 10.71 -6.32
CA ARG A 98 -20.55 10.62 -6.87
C ARG A 98 -20.61 9.39 -7.77
N ARG A 99 -21.63 8.55 -7.63
CA ARG A 99 -21.84 7.39 -8.50
C ARG A 99 -22.27 7.92 -9.87
N VAL A 100 -21.69 7.38 -10.94
CA VAL A 100 -22.08 7.69 -12.31
C VAL A 100 -22.89 6.51 -12.82
N GLU A 101 -24.13 6.76 -13.24
CA GLU A 101 -24.99 5.71 -13.77
C GLU A 101 -24.53 5.28 -15.18
N PRO A 102 -24.61 3.98 -15.52
CA PRO A 102 -24.25 3.49 -16.84
C PRO A 102 -25.00 4.23 -17.95
N GLY A 103 -24.29 4.66 -19.00
CA GLY A 103 -24.87 5.40 -20.13
C GLY A 103 -24.98 6.91 -19.92
N THR A 104 -24.59 7.44 -18.76
CA THR A 104 -24.45 8.89 -18.58
C THR A 104 -23.27 9.37 -19.43
N ALA A 105 -23.54 10.19 -20.45
CA ALA A 105 -22.51 10.81 -21.26
C ALA A 105 -21.46 11.48 -20.37
N GLU A 106 -20.18 11.45 -20.78
CA GLU A 106 -19.18 12.30 -20.16
C GLU A 106 -19.68 13.74 -20.25
N SER A 107 -19.77 14.39 -19.10
CA SER A 107 -20.11 15.80 -19.08
C SER A 107 -18.93 16.53 -19.74
N ASP A 108 -19.21 17.41 -20.70
CA ASP A 108 -18.24 18.37 -21.26
C ASP A 108 -17.73 19.37 -20.21
N ALA A 109 -18.16 19.24 -18.93
CA ALA A 109 -17.56 19.94 -17.82
C ALA A 109 -16.06 19.64 -17.80
N VAL A 110 -15.30 20.65 -18.23
CA VAL A 110 -13.85 20.69 -18.13
C VAL A 110 -13.53 20.38 -16.66
N PRO A 111 -12.74 19.33 -16.35
CA PRO A 111 -12.24 19.10 -15.00
C PRO A 111 -11.68 20.43 -14.51
N ASP A 112 -11.94 20.83 -13.26
CA ASP A 112 -11.37 22.05 -12.69
C ASP A 112 -9.86 22.03 -12.94
N ALA A 113 -9.41 22.72 -14.00
CA ALA A 113 -8.04 22.62 -14.50
C ALA A 113 -7.06 23.27 -13.52
N VAL A 114 -7.60 24.08 -12.60
CA VAL A 114 -6.91 24.73 -11.51
C VAL A 114 -7.56 24.25 -10.21
N PRO A 115 -6.82 23.62 -9.28
CA PRO A 115 -7.33 23.30 -7.95
C PRO A 115 -7.85 24.57 -7.29
N ASP A 116 -9.04 24.52 -6.69
CA ASP A 116 -9.60 25.64 -5.92
C ASP A 116 -8.56 26.11 -4.88
N GLY A 117 -8.13 27.37 -4.99
CA GLY A 117 -7.11 27.94 -4.12
C GLY A 117 -7.49 27.89 -2.65
N ARG A 118 -8.79 27.88 -2.32
CA ARG A 118 -9.27 27.71 -0.94
C ARG A 118 -9.02 26.30 -0.42
N LEU A 119 -9.19 25.29 -1.28
CA LEU A 119 -8.89 23.91 -0.91
C LEU A 119 -7.40 23.77 -0.67
N LEU A 120 -6.53 24.20 -1.60
CA LEU A 120 -5.08 24.10 -1.41
C LEU A 120 -4.59 24.88 -0.18
N ALA A 121 -5.13 26.07 0.09
CA ALA A 121 -4.80 26.85 1.28
C ALA A 121 -5.10 26.11 2.59
N LEU A 122 -6.11 25.23 2.61
CA LEU A 122 -6.36 24.35 3.75
C LEU A 122 -5.38 23.15 3.78
N LEU A 123 -5.12 22.54 2.63
CA LEU A 123 -4.41 21.26 2.56
C LEU A 123 -2.89 21.40 2.72
N GLU A 124 -2.26 22.37 2.07
CA GLU A 124 -0.80 22.50 2.01
C GLU A 124 -0.17 22.64 3.41
N PRO A 125 -0.66 23.49 4.32
CA PRO A 125 -0.10 23.58 5.68
C PRO A 125 -0.26 22.26 6.46
N ASN A 126 -1.34 21.52 6.21
CA ASN A 126 -1.66 20.26 6.89
C ASN A 126 -0.89 19.05 6.36
N THR A 127 -0.06 19.21 5.31
CA THR A 127 0.90 18.17 4.86
C THR A 127 2.09 18.02 5.80
N ARG A 128 2.32 18.97 6.71
CA ARG A 128 3.49 19.02 7.59
C ARG A 128 3.12 18.74 9.03
N ARG A 129 4.07 18.16 9.76
CA ARG A 129 4.04 18.01 11.21
C ARG A 129 5.11 18.92 11.83
N PRO A 130 4.99 19.24 13.13
CA PRO A 130 6.11 19.82 13.86
C PRO A 130 7.39 19.00 13.62
N PRO A 131 8.55 19.66 13.45
CA PRO A 131 9.82 18.98 13.24
C PRO A 131 10.08 17.94 14.34
N GLY A 132 10.88 16.92 14.03
CA GLY A 132 11.39 16.02 15.06
C GLY A 132 12.36 16.73 16.01
N ASP A 133 12.70 16.09 17.12
CA ASP A 133 13.68 16.63 18.09
C ASP A 133 15.05 16.90 17.45
N ASP A 134 15.36 16.23 16.34
CA ASP A 134 16.57 16.42 15.54
C ASP A 134 16.42 17.48 14.42
N GLY A 135 15.33 18.25 14.43
CA GLY A 135 15.01 19.26 13.41
C GLY A 135 14.61 18.67 12.06
N GLY A 136 14.49 17.34 11.94
CA GLY A 136 14.14 16.68 10.68
C GLY A 136 12.72 17.00 10.22
N GLU A 137 12.54 17.21 8.92
CA GLU A 137 11.22 17.41 8.31
C GLU A 137 10.31 16.20 8.56
N ARG A 138 9.07 16.50 8.94
CA ARG A 138 8.03 15.49 9.16
C ARG A 138 6.77 15.88 8.41
N TYR A 139 6.16 14.88 7.81
CA TYR A 139 4.99 15.01 6.96
C TYR A 139 3.81 14.24 7.56
N SER A 140 2.61 14.71 7.23
CA SER A 140 1.32 14.09 7.52
C SER A 140 0.67 13.74 6.18
N CYS A 141 0.44 12.44 5.95
CA CYS A 141 -0.21 11.94 4.74
C CYS A 141 -1.18 10.81 5.11
N GLN A 142 -1.94 10.29 4.14
CA GLN A 142 -2.88 9.21 4.43
C GLN A 142 -2.23 8.01 5.11
N ALA A 143 -1.01 7.63 4.71
CA ALA A 143 -0.30 6.49 5.27
C ALA A 143 0.10 6.71 6.75
N THR A 144 0.48 7.93 7.12
CA THR A 144 0.82 8.27 8.51
C THR A 144 -0.42 8.36 9.39
N GLU A 145 -1.56 8.78 8.83
CA GLU A 145 -2.82 8.91 9.58
C GLU A 145 -3.67 7.64 9.62
N LEU A 146 -3.23 6.53 9.02
CA LEU A 146 -4.04 5.30 8.91
C LEU A 146 -4.59 4.80 10.24
N LEU A 147 -3.83 4.91 11.35
CA LEU A 147 -4.32 4.48 12.66
C LEU A 147 -5.44 5.36 13.21
N ARG A 148 -5.44 6.65 12.89
CA ARG A 148 -6.52 7.58 13.24
C ARG A 148 -7.74 7.37 12.35
N ALA A 149 -7.51 7.16 11.06
CA ALA A 149 -8.56 6.92 10.07
C ALA A 149 -9.22 5.53 10.18
N ALA A 150 -8.49 4.54 10.72
CA ALA A 150 -8.93 3.16 10.89
C ALA A 150 -8.57 2.62 12.29
N PRO A 151 -9.20 3.16 13.36
CA PRO A 151 -8.80 2.85 14.74
C PRO A 151 -9.17 1.42 15.17
N VAL A 152 -10.17 0.82 14.50
CA VAL A 152 -10.73 -0.48 14.89
C VAL A 152 -9.93 -1.62 14.28
N CYS A 153 -9.29 -2.43 15.12
CA CYS A 153 -8.68 -3.70 14.69
C CYS A 153 -9.76 -4.67 14.17
N LEU A 154 -9.43 -5.42 13.13
CA LEU A 154 -10.30 -6.39 12.48
C LEU A 154 -9.77 -7.81 12.71
N PRO A 155 -10.32 -8.55 13.69
CA PRO A 155 -9.87 -9.91 13.99
C PRO A 155 -10.05 -10.86 12.81
N VAL A 156 -9.17 -11.87 12.71
CA VAL A 156 -9.27 -12.95 11.70
C VAL A 156 -10.63 -13.67 11.74
N ARG A 157 -11.23 -13.78 12.92
CA ARG A 157 -12.54 -14.44 13.14
C ARG A 157 -13.74 -13.61 12.67
N SER A 158 -13.56 -12.35 12.29
CA SER A 158 -14.66 -11.48 11.87
C SER A 158 -15.14 -11.88 10.47
N VAL A 159 -16.07 -12.83 10.40
CA VAL A 159 -16.58 -13.44 9.16
C VAL A 159 -17.09 -12.42 8.15
N GLY A 160 -17.70 -11.33 8.64
CA GLY A 160 -18.20 -10.24 7.80
C GLY A 160 -17.16 -9.65 6.84
N GLN A 161 -15.87 -9.65 7.19
CA GLN A 161 -14.83 -9.14 6.29
C GLN A 161 -14.69 -9.98 5.01
N TYR A 162 -14.85 -11.30 5.11
CA TYR A 162 -14.75 -12.21 3.99
C TYR A 162 -16.00 -12.15 3.11
N VAL A 163 -17.16 -11.93 3.73
CA VAL A 163 -18.40 -11.66 3.01
C VAL A 163 -18.28 -10.36 2.22
N THR A 164 -17.73 -9.31 2.83
CA THR A 164 -17.47 -8.03 2.15
C THR A 164 -16.45 -8.18 1.03
N ASP A 165 -15.37 -8.95 1.21
CA ASP A 165 -14.40 -9.24 0.14
C ASP A 165 -15.08 -9.77 -1.13
N VAL A 166 -16.00 -10.74 -0.95
CA VAL A 166 -16.70 -11.38 -2.06
C VAL A 166 -17.77 -10.45 -2.64
N ARG A 167 -18.62 -9.86 -1.80
CA ARG A 167 -19.73 -9.01 -2.26
C ARG A 167 -19.28 -7.74 -2.97
N SER A 168 -18.15 -7.18 -2.56
CA SER A 168 -17.57 -5.99 -3.19
C SER A 168 -16.85 -6.28 -4.51
N GLY A 169 -16.56 -7.55 -4.82
CA GLY A 169 -15.71 -7.92 -5.95
C GLY A 169 -14.21 -7.79 -5.68
N ASN A 170 -13.79 -7.50 -4.44
CA ASN A 170 -12.38 -7.43 -4.08
C ASN A 170 -11.65 -8.76 -4.29
N ALA A 171 -12.29 -9.88 -3.95
CA ALA A 171 -11.77 -11.23 -4.13
C ALA A 171 -12.90 -12.24 -4.32
N GLY A 172 -12.73 -13.21 -5.23
CA GLY A 172 -13.68 -14.31 -5.39
C GLY A 172 -13.69 -15.29 -4.20
N PRO A 173 -14.73 -16.13 -4.06
CA PRO A 173 -14.87 -17.06 -2.92
C PRO A 173 -13.67 -17.98 -2.70
N LEU A 174 -13.11 -18.55 -3.78
CA LEU A 174 -11.95 -19.45 -3.70
C LEU A 174 -10.69 -18.72 -3.20
N ARG A 175 -10.44 -17.50 -3.69
CA ARG A 175 -9.32 -16.66 -3.22
C ARG A 175 -9.49 -16.33 -1.74
N THR A 176 -10.70 -16.01 -1.31
CA THR A 176 -11.03 -15.70 0.09
C THR A 176 -10.86 -16.90 1.00
N LEU A 177 -11.31 -18.09 0.59
CA LEU A 177 -11.07 -19.32 1.33
C LEU A 177 -9.57 -19.61 1.47
N HIS A 178 -8.81 -19.48 0.38
CA HIS A 178 -7.36 -19.69 0.41
C HIS A 178 -6.65 -18.69 1.35
N ALA A 179 -6.99 -17.40 1.30
CA ALA A 179 -6.44 -16.40 2.20
C ALA A 179 -6.78 -16.69 3.68
N LEU A 180 -8.01 -17.14 3.96
CA LEU A 180 -8.43 -17.56 5.30
C LEU A 180 -7.60 -18.76 5.79
N LEU A 181 -7.41 -19.79 4.97
CA LEU A 181 -6.59 -20.96 5.33
C LEU A 181 -5.14 -20.57 5.65
N ILE A 182 -4.55 -19.66 4.88
CA ILE A 182 -3.23 -19.09 5.17
C ILE A 182 -3.23 -18.36 6.52
N GLY A 183 -4.26 -17.55 6.80
CA GLY A 183 -4.39 -16.85 8.07
C GLY A 183 -4.52 -17.77 9.27
N VAL A 184 -5.34 -18.83 9.15
CA VAL A 184 -5.51 -19.87 10.18
C VAL A 184 -4.18 -20.60 10.41
N PHE A 185 -3.51 -21.03 9.33
CA PHE A 185 -2.20 -21.66 9.40
C PHE A 185 -1.18 -20.79 10.15
N ASN A 186 -1.08 -19.50 9.77
CA ASN A 186 -0.17 -18.56 10.40
C ASN A 186 -0.50 -18.33 11.88
N ARG A 187 -1.79 -18.31 12.25
CA ARG A 187 -2.21 -18.20 13.65
C ARG A 187 -1.81 -19.45 14.45
N VAL A 188 -2.01 -20.64 13.91
CA VAL A 188 -1.59 -21.90 14.55
C VAL A 188 -0.08 -21.91 14.75
N GLN A 189 0.71 -21.60 13.71
CA GLN A 189 2.17 -21.50 13.79
C GLN A 189 2.62 -20.50 14.87
N ALA A 190 1.99 -19.33 14.97
CA ALA A 190 2.31 -18.33 15.98
C ALA A 190 2.01 -18.82 17.42
N VAL A 191 0.91 -19.56 17.62
CA VAL A 191 0.60 -20.18 18.92
C VAL A 191 1.58 -21.30 19.22
N SER A 192 1.87 -22.17 18.25
CA SER A 192 2.86 -23.24 18.38
C SER A 192 4.25 -22.70 18.73
N ALA A 193 4.67 -21.58 18.13
CA ALA A 193 5.96 -20.96 18.45
C ALA A 193 6.04 -20.43 19.89
N ARG A 194 4.91 -20.05 20.49
CA ARG A 194 4.82 -19.58 21.88
C ARG A 194 4.77 -20.73 22.89
N VAL A 195 4.08 -21.82 22.56
CA VAL A 195 3.78 -22.90 23.51
C VAL A 195 4.73 -24.10 23.36
N LEU A 196 5.17 -24.42 22.15
CA LEU A 196 5.93 -25.63 21.87
C LEU A 196 7.45 -25.38 21.84
N PRO A 197 8.26 -26.34 22.31
CA PRO A 197 9.71 -26.32 22.13
C PRO A 197 10.07 -26.40 20.64
N ALA A 198 11.24 -25.86 20.26
CA ALA A 198 11.65 -25.70 18.87
C ALA A 198 11.54 -26.99 18.02
N ARG A 199 11.87 -28.15 18.60
CA ARG A 199 11.80 -29.47 17.94
C ARG A 199 10.39 -29.92 17.55
N LEU A 200 9.34 -29.40 18.20
CA LEU A 200 7.93 -29.74 17.93
C LEU A 200 7.24 -28.72 17.04
N ARG A 201 7.93 -27.65 16.64
CA ARG A 201 7.34 -26.61 15.79
C ARG A 201 7.33 -27.10 14.35
N PHE A 202 6.15 -27.28 13.78
CA PHE A 202 6.01 -27.57 12.37
C PHE A 202 6.70 -26.48 11.55
N ARG A 203 7.58 -26.87 10.61
CA ARG A 203 8.35 -25.93 9.76
C ARG A 203 9.02 -24.81 10.57
N GLU A 204 9.58 -25.13 11.74
CA GLU A 204 10.25 -24.17 12.64
C GLU A 204 9.34 -23.03 13.16
N GLY A 205 8.02 -23.16 13.05
CA GLY A 205 7.06 -22.11 13.42
C GLY A 205 6.92 -20.99 12.38
N ARG A 206 7.43 -21.20 11.16
CA ARG A 206 7.40 -20.20 10.08
C ARG A 206 6.00 -19.99 9.53
N ARG A 207 5.72 -18.77 9.06
CA ARG A 207 4.51 -18.45 8.32
C ARG A 207 4.44 -19.23 7.01
N TRP A 208 3.23 -19.33 6.47
CA TRP A 208 2.97 -19.85 5.13
C TRP A 208 3.92 -19.23 4.11
N GLY A 209 4.40 -19.99 3.13
CA GLY A 209 5.46 -19.57 2.22
C GLY A 209 6.87 -19.95 2.69
N PHE A 210 7.01 -20.27 3.99
CA PHE A 210 8.18 -20.93 4.60
C PHE A 210 9.50 -20.25 4.27
N LEU A 211 9.50 -18.91 4.23
CA LEU A 211 10.71 -18.15 3.91
C LEU A 211 11.77 -18.38 4.99
N ARG A 212 13.01 -18.59 4.53
CA ARG A 212 14.17 -18.84 5.38
C ARG A 212 15.32 -17.94 4.95
N PRO A 213 15.96 -17.21 5.88
CA PRO A 213 17.12 -16.41 5.55
C PRO A 213 18.31 -17.31 5.21
N GLY A 214 19.13 -16.87 4.26
CA GLY A 214 20.30 -17.61 3.80
C GLY A 214 21.63 -17.17 4.41
N LEU A 215 21.68 -16.01 5.07
CA LEU A 215 22.91 -15.46 5.63
C LEU A 215 22.79 -15.17 7.12
N ARG A 216 23.96 -15.12 7.77
CA ARG A 216 24.14 -14.53 9.09
C ARG A 216 24.99 -13.27 8.98
N GLY A 217 24.55 -12.17 9.59
CA GLY A 217 25.30 -10.91 9.61
C GLY A 217 25.14 -10.01 8.38
N ALA A 218 26.27 -9.52 7.84
CA ALA A 218 26.28 -8.50 6.79
C ALA A 218 25.72 -9.04 5.47
N THR A 219 24.94 -8.21 4.77
CA THR A 219 24.24 -8.61 3.54
C THR A 219 24.92 -8.04 2.30
N PRO A 220 25.01 -8.82 1.20
CA PRO A 220 25.67 -8.37 -0.02
C PRO A 220 24.91 -7.23 -0.69
N THR A 221 25.63 -6.45 -1.50
CA THR A 221 25.08 -5.43 -2.39
C THR A 221 25.35 -5.82 -3.83
N GLY A 222 24.41 -5.51 -4.72
CA GLY A 222 24.56 -5.65 -6.15
C GLY A 222 23.86 -4.48 -6.81
N THR A 223 24.53 -3.83 -7.74
CA THR A 223 24.04 -2.66 -8.47
C THR A 223 24.14 -2.95 -9.94
N LEU A 224 23.02 -2.81 -10.64
CA LEU A 224 22.89 -2.91 -12.08
C LEU A 224 22.83 -1.52 -12.73
N GLY A 225 22.44 -0.48 -11.99
CA GLY A 225 22.21 0.86 -12.52
C GLY A 225 20.91 0.95 -13.31
N LEU A 226 19.88 0.24 -12.87
CA LEU A 226 18.59 0.16 -13.56
C LEU A 226 17.90 1.52 -13.69
N ARG A 227 17.40 1.81 -14.88
CA ARG A 227 16.62 3.00 -15.24
C ARG A 227 15.15 2.64 -15.48
N PRO A 228 14.22 3.58 -15.25
CA PRO A 228 12.83 3.43 -15.67
C PRO A 228 12.72 2.99 -17.14
N GLY A 229 11.84 2.04 -17.42
CA GLY A 229 11.62 1.48 -18.76
C GLY A 229 12.40 0.20 -19.07
N GLU A 230 13.49 -0.11 -18.35
CA GLU A 230 14.26 -1.34 -18.56
C GLU A 230 13.44 -2.59 -18.18
N LEU A 231 13.62 -3.70 -18.92
CA LEU A 231 13.03 -4.99 -18.58
C LEU A 231 13.95 -5.79 -17.66
N VAL A 232 13.38 -6.30 -16.58
CA VAL A 232 14.10 -7.10 -15.58
C VAL A 232 13.32 -8.36 -15.24
N ARG A 233 14.04 -9.43 -14.92
CA ARG A 233 13.46 -10.61 -14.28
C ARG A 233 13.72 -10.52 -12.79
N VAL A 234 12.70 -10.83 -11.99
CA VAL A 234 12.88 -11.03 -10.55
C VAL A 234 13.57 -12.37 -10.37
N LYS A 235 14.70 -12.40 -9.66
CA LYS A 235 15.48 -13.62 -9.46
C LYS A 235 14.67 -14.74 -8.79
N PRO A 236 15.07 -16.00 -8.98
CA PRO A 236 14.50 -17.12 -8.26
C PRO A 236 14.49 -16.90 -6.75
N LYS A 237 13.44 -17.39 -6.10
CA LYS A 237 13.23 -17.23 -4.66
C LYS A 237 14.45 -17.66 -3.83
N ALA A 238 15.07 -18.79 -4.18
CA ALA A 238 16.24 -19.31 -3.46
C ALA A 238 17.43 -18.35 -3.48
N GLU A 239 17.70 -17.71 -4.63
CA GLU A 239 18.79 -16.74 -4.77
C GLU A 239 18.53 -15.47 -3.95
N ILE A 240 17.29 -14.97 -3.96
CA ILE A 240 16.93 -13.80 -3.14
C ILE A 240 17.08 -14.13 -1.65
N LEU A 241 16.56 -15.28 -1.20
CA LEU A 241 16.68 -15.73 0.18
C LEU A 241 18.14 -15.87 0.62
N ALA A 242 19.03 -16.29 -0.28
CA ALA A 242 20.47 -16.37 -0.05
C ALA A 242 21.14 -15.00 0.19
N THR A 243 20.45 -13.88 -0.02
CA THR A 243 20.97 -12.52 0.24
C THR A 243 20.44 -11.89 1.54
N LEU A 244 19.56 -12.58 2.27
CA LEU A 244 18.86 -12.04 3.44
C LEU A 244 19.53 -12.46 4.75
N ASN A 245 19.61 -11.52 5.70
CA ASN A 245 20.04 -11.80 7.07
C ASN A 245 18.95 -12.48 7.90
N GLU A 246 19.24 -12.78 9.16
CA GLU A 246 18.34 -13.50 10.08
C GLU A 246 17.00 -12.79 10.32
N ARG A 247 16.93 -11.48 10.05
CA ARG A 247 15.72 -10.65 10.15
C ARG A 247 14.93 -10.58 8.84
N MET A 248 15.29 -11.38 7.82
CA MET A 248 14.69 -11.34 6.48
C MET A 248 14.94 -10.02 5.73
N LEU A 249 16.05 -9.33 6.04
CA LEU A 249 16.41 -8.04 5.44
C LEU A 249 17.66 -8.16 4.56
N ASN A 250 17.69 -7.39 3.47
CA ASN A 250 18.92 -7.02 2.76
C ASN A 250 19.09 -5.50 2.81
N ARG A 251 20.18 -5.03 3.42
CA ARG A 251 20.47 -3.59 3.59
C ARG A 251 19.25 -2.80 4.11
N GLY A 252 18.59 -3.34 5.12
CA GLY A 252 17.42 -2.73 5.76
C GLY A 252 16.08 -2.91 5.02
N LEU A 253 16.08 -3.47 3.80
CA LEU A 253 14.84 -3.75 3.06
C LEU A 253 14.41 -5.20 3.25
N GLY A 254 13.15 -5.39 3.65
CA GLY A 254 12.57 -6.72 3.85
C GLY A 254 12.19 -7.42 2.55
N PHE A 255 12.18 -8.74 2.59
CA PHE A 255 11.62 -9.58 1.54
C PHE A 255 10.56 -10.51 2.11
N GLU A 256 9.34 -10.40 1.59
CA GLU A 256 8.13 -11.01 2.17
C GLU A 256 7.48 -12.03 1.22
N GLU A 257 6.51 -12.78 1.73
CA GLU A 257 5.80 -13.82 0.98
C GLU A 257 5.07 -13.27 -0.26
N GLU A 258 4.53 -12.05 -0.17
CA GLU A 258 3.89 -11.37 -1.31
C GLU A 258 4.89 -11.07 -2.42
N MET A 259 6.11 -10.66 -2.07
CA MET A 259 7.19 -10.42 -3.03
C MET A 259 7.63 -11.73 -3.69
N ALA A 260 7.73 -12.82 -2.91
CA ALA A 260 8.14 -14.12 -3.42
C ALA A 260 7.23 -14.69 -4.51
N ARG A 261 5.98 -14.20 -4.64
CA ARG A 261 5.06 -14.57 -5.73
C ARG A 261 5.52 -14.10 -7.10
N TYR A 262 6.33 -13.05 -7.15
CA TYR A 262 6.82 -12.45 -8.38
C TYR A 262 8.19 -13.02 -8.80
N CYS A 263 8.82 -13.89 -8.00
CA CYS A 263 10.06 -14.56 -8.39
C CYS A 263 9.92 -15.30 -9.73
N GLY A 264 10.88 -15.11 -10.62
CA GLY A 264 10.91 -15.67 -11.97
C GLY A 264 10.10 -14.88 -13.01
N THR A 265 9.28 -13.91 -12.59
CA THR A 265 8.49 -13.08 -13.53
C THR A 265 9.35 -11.98 -14.13
N VAL A 266 9.01 -11.57 -15.36
CA VAL A 266 9.59 -10.40 -16.03
C VAL A 266 8.67 -9.22 -15.82
N ALA A 267 9.24 -8.08 -15.42
CA ALA A 267 8.54 -6.84 -15.24
C ALA A 267 9.38 -5.66 -15.74
N ARG A 268 8.72 -4.54 -16.02
CA ARG A 268 9.38 -3.30 -16.40
C ARG A 268 9.71 -2.48 -15.14
N VAL A 269 10.88 -1.86 -15.13
CA VAL A 269 11.27 -0.92 -14.08
C VAL A 269 10.37 0.31 -14.17
N GLN A 270 9.59 0.55 -13.12
CA GLN A 270 8.69 1.71 -13.05
C GLN A 270 9.46 2.96 -12.61
N ALA A 271 10.16 2.86 -11.48
CA ALA A 271 10.89 4.00 -10.93
C ALA A 271 12.08 3.54 -10.07
N ARG A 272 13.03 4.46 -9.90
CA ARG A 272 14.07 4.40 -8.88
C ARG A 272 13.61 5.22 -7.68
N VAL A 273 13.63 4.60 -6.50
CA VAL A 273 13.18 5.18 -5.23
C VAL A 273 14.38 5.49 -4.36
N GLU A 274 14.54 6.75 -4.02
CA GLU A 274 15.63 7.31 -3.22
C GLU A 274 15.12 7.91 -1.91
N ARG A 275 13.84 8.27 -1.86
CA ARG A 275 13.22 8.83 -0.66
C ARG A 275 11.80 8.32 -0.43
N CYS A 276 11.47 8.08 0.84
CA CYS A 276 10.13 7.70 1.27
C CYS A 276 9.85 8.25 2.67
N ILE A 277 8.57 8.41 3.00
CA ILE A 277 8.16 8.80 4.36
C ILE A 277 8.05 7.55 5.22
N ASP A 278 8.66 7.59 6.41
CA ASP A 278 8.42 6.59 7.46
C ASP A 278 7.00 6.76 8.00
N GLU A 279 6.15 5.76 7.81
CA GLU A 279 4.71 5.88 8.13
C GLU A 279 4.43 6.14 9.61
N ARG A 280 5.31 5.69 10.52
CA ARG A 280 5.10 5.83 11.97
C ARG A 280 5.50 7.22 12.46
N THR A 281 6.62 7.73 11.98
CA THR A 281 7.18 9.00 12.47
C THR A 281 6.80 10.19 11.59
N GLY A 282 6.45 9.95 10.33
CA GLY A 282 6.26 10.98 9.30
C GLY A 282 7.58 11.55 8.76
N ARG A 283 8.73 11.04 9.20
CA ARG A 283 10.05 11.54 8.74
C ARG A 283 10.28 11.18 7.28
N LEU A 284 10.78 12.14 6.50
CA LEU A 284 11.30 11.85 5.17
C LEU A 284 12.65 11.14 5.29
N LEU A 285 12.71 9.91 4.82
CA LEU A 285 13.92 9.09 4.79
C LEU A 285 14.59 9.21 3.43
N THR A 286 15.90 9.45 3.44
CA THR A 286 16.76 9.31 2.25
C THR A 286 17.49 7.97 2.32
N MET A 287 17.32 7.16 1.29
CA MET A 287 17.89 5.83 1.23
C MET A 287 19.37 5.87 0.87
N LYS A 288 20.23 5.24 1.69
CA LYS A 288 21.65 5.04 1.36
C LYS A 288 21.85 4.13 0.14
N SER A 289 20.93 3.20 -0.05
CA SER A 289 20.87 2.31 -1.20
C SER A 289 19.49 2.45 -1.80
N PRO A 290 19.36 3.05 -3.00
CA PRO A 290 18.07 3.19 -3.66
C PRO A 290 17.37 1.84 -3.89
N CYS A 291 16.06 1.90 -4.02
CA CYS A 291 15.22 0.76 -4.38
C CYS A 291 14.66 0.92 -5.79
N ILE A 292 14.12 -0.17 -6.32
CA ILE A 292 13.40 -0.21 -7.58
C ILE A 292 11.93 -0.54 -7.32
N THR A 293 11.02 0.12 -8.04
CA THR A 293 9.63 -0.33 -8.17
C THR A 293 9.42 -0.89 -9.56
N LEU A 294 8.49 -1.85 -9.69
CA LEU A 294 8.22 -2.56 -10.93
C LEU A 294 6.76 -2.33 -11.35
N GLU A 295 6.53 -2.13 -12.65
CA GLU A 295 5.20 -1.90 -13.19
C GLU A 295 4.30 -3.11 -12.96
N ASN A 296 3.04 -2.87 -12.54
CA ASN A 296 2.04 -3.89 -12.26
C ASN A 296 2.43 -4.92 -11.19
N VAL A 297 3.49 -4.67 -10.42
CA VAL A 297 3.89 -5.50 -9.28
C VAL A 297 3.43 -4.81 -8.01
N VAL A 298 2.38 -5.34 -7.40
CA VAL A 298 1.79 -4.83 -6.15
C VAL A 298 1.53 -5.96 -5.16
N CYS A 299 1.41 -5.64 -3.88
CA CYS A 299 0.93 -6.60 -2.89
C CYS A 299 -0.51 -7.02 -3.22
N GLN A 300 -0.75 -8.32 -3.35
CA GLN A 300 -2.07 -8.88 -3.65
C GLN A 300 -2.89 -9.13 -2.38
N GLY A 301 -2.31 -8.92 -1.20
CA GLY A 301 -2.96 -9.08 0.10
C GLY A 301 -3.33 -10.52 0.45
N VAL A 302 -2.89 -11.53 -0.31
CA VAL A 302 -3.28 -12.94 -0.12
C VAL A 302 -2.78 -13.46 1.23
N HIS A 303 -1.54 -13.13 1.61
CA HIS A 303 -0.94 -13.48 2.91
C HIS A 303 -1.42 -12.56 4.06
N SER A 304 -2.24 -11.57 3.71
CA SER A 304 -2.80 -10.57 4.61
C SER A 304 -4.32 -10.53 4.55
N LEU A 305 -4.95 -11.71 4.42
CA LEU A 305 -6.41 -11.89 4.51
C LEU A 305 -7.18 -10.99 3.53
N ASN A 306 -6.74 -10.93 2.26
CA ASN A 306 -7.30 -10.09 1.18
C ASN A 306 -7.25 -8.58 1.48
N CYS A 307 -6.20 -8.09 2.10
CA CYS A 307 -6.01 -6.64 2.22
C CYS A 307 -6.03 -5.95 0.83
N PRO A 308 -6.91 -4.96 0.60
CA PRO A 308 -7.06 -4.27 -0.69
C PRO A 308 -6.04 -3.14 -0.95
N ARG A 309 -5.12 -2.88 -0.02
CA ARG A 309 -4.24 -1.68 -0.03
C ARG A 309 -3.31 -1.60 -1.24
N GLU A 310 -2.88 -2.75 -1.78
CA GLU A 310 -1.98 -2.84 -2.94
C GLU A 310 -0.74 -1.94 -2.84
N PHE A 311 0.02 -2.08 -1.76
CA PHE A 311 1.28 -1.36 -1.63
C PHE A 311 2.27 -1.79 -2.73
N VAL A 312 3.12 -0.86 -3.15
CA VAL A 312 4.16 -1.11 -4.15
C VAL A 312 5.40 -1.64 -3.43
N PRO A 313 5.82 -2.90 -3.66
CA PRO A 313 7.03 -3.43 -3.06
C PRO A 313 8.26 -2.75 -3.65
N PHE A 314 9.21 -2.48 -2.77
CA PHE A 314 10.55 -2.02 -3.14
C PHE A 314 11.45 -3.21 -3.36
N TRP A 315 12.28 -3.14 -4.41
CA TRP A 315 13.20 -4.20 -4.81
C TRP A 315 14.65 -3.71 -4.71
N ARG A 316 15.54 -4.57 -4.22
CA ARG A 316 16.99 -4.36 -4.38
C ARG A 316 17.41 -4.79 -5.79
N GLU A 317 18.34 -4.05 -6.37
CA GLU A 317 18.88 -4.41 -7.69
C GLU A 317 19.56 -5.79 -7.69
N ILE A 318 20.16 -6.23 -6.57
CA ILE A 318 20.73 -7.59 -6.44
C ILE A 318 19.68 -8.70 -6.61
N TRP A 319 18.39 -8.40 -6.40
CA TRP A 319 17.27 -9.34 -6.57
C TRP A 319 16.70 -9.36 -7.98
N LEU A 320 17.25 -8.53 -8.87
CA LEU A 320 16.82 -8.38 -10.25
C LEU A 320 17.96 -8.79 -11.17
N GLU A 321 17.61 -9.16 -12.40
CA GLU A 321 18.55 -9.38 -13.49
C GLU A 321 18.00 -8.74 -14.75
N ARG A 322 18.87 -8.18 -15.60
CA ARG A 322 18.44 -7.62 -16.89
C ARG A 322 18.01 -8.76 -17.79
N VAL A 323 16.90 -8.54 -18.50
CA VAL A 323 16.54 -9.37 -19.63
C VAL A 323 17.10 -8.69 -20.87
N THR A 324 18.15 -9.26 -21.45
CA THR A 324 18.55 -8.92 -22.82
C THR A 324 17.45 -9.39 -23.76
N THR A 325 16.76 -8.44 -24.38
CA THR A 325 16.01 -8.66 -25.62
C THR A 325 16.94 -9.04 -26.76
#